data_AF-A0A9X8GRW9-F1
#
_entry.id   AF-A0A9X8GRW9-F1
#
_cell.length_a   1.000
_cell.length_b   1.000
_cell.length_c   1.000
_cell.angle_alpha   90.00
_cell.angle_beta   90.00
_cell.angle_gamma   90.00
#
_symmetry.space_group_name_H-M   'P 1'
#
loop_
_entity.id
_entity.type
_entity.pdbx_description
1 polymer ?
#
loop_
_entity_poly.entity_id
_entity_poly.type
_entity_poly.pdbx_seq_one_letter_code
_entity_poly.pdbx_strand_id
1 'polypeptide(L)'
;LVREGLRTTAGLVVETGTAREIHHFAVLAGYGAEAVHPYLAMETLLDMGKDLPADLSGEKAVYNYVKAIGKGLSKIMSKMGVSTYMSYCGAQLFEAIGLSTDTVDKYFTGTASRIEGIGVFEIAEETIRNHLAAFSDDPVLETMLEAGGEYAWRARGEEHMWTPDVIAKLQHATRSNNFSTFKEYAQLVNDQSQRHMTLRGLFEFKGDPAQAIALDEVEPAAEIVKRFATGAMSLGSISTEAHATLAVAMNRIGGKSNTGEGGEDPKRYRNELKGIPIKQGETLGSVIGNDQVEVDMPLRDGDSLRSKIKQVASGRFGVTAEYLSSSDQIQIKMAQGAKPGEGGQLPGGKVSEYIGRMRHSVPGVGLISPPPHHDIYSIEDLAQLIHDLKNVAPHADISVKLVSEVGVGTVAAGVAKCKSDHVVIAGHDGGTGASPLSSIKHAGGPWEIGLAETQQTLVLNRLRGRIRVQADGQMKTGRDVVIGALLGADEFGFATAPLVVEGCIMMRKCHLNTCPVGVATQDPVLRKQFSGKPEHVVNYFFFVAEEVRQIMAQLGIRKFDDMIGRSDLLDTRKGLEHWKA
;
A
#
# COMPACT_ATOMS: atom_id res chain seq x y z
N LEU A 1 -27.64 27.00 -4.29
CA LEU A 1 -28.78 26.39 -3.57
C LEU A 1 -28.61 26.43 -2.05
N VAL A 2 -27.57 25.81 -1.47
CA VAL A 2 -27.37 25.84 -0.01
C VAL A 2 -27.21 27.27 0.53
N ARG A 3 -26.35 28.08 -0.09
CA ARG A 3 -26.11 29.49 0.30
C ARG A 3 -27.39 30.36 0.28
N GLU A 4 -28.32 30.04 -0.62
CA GLU A 4 -29.59 30.74 -0.79
C GLU A 4 -30.73 30.13 0.05
N GLY A 5 -30.47 29.08 0.83
CA GLY A 5 -31.50 28.38 1.61
C GLY A 5 -32.49 27.54 0.78
N LEU A 6 -32.20 27.31 -0.52
CA LEU A 6 -33.10 26.63 -1.46
C LEU A 6 -32.81 25.13 -1.64
N ARG A 7 -31.78 24.57 -0.95
CA ARG A 7 -31.39 23.17 -1.19
C ARG A 7 -32.46 22.15 -0.75
N THR A 8 -33.26 22.49 0.26
CA THR A 8 -34.32 21.61 0.79
C THR A 8 -35.60 21.62 -0.05
N THR A 9 -35.74 22.55 -0.99
CA THR A 9 -36.96 22.71 -1.80
C THR A 9 -36.90 22.00 -3.15
N ALA A 10 -35.77 21.40 -3.51
CA ALA A 10 -35.58 20.72 -4.80
C ALA A 10 -34.60 19.55 -4.67
N GLY A 11 -34.85 18.47 -5.41
CA GLY A 11 -33.92 17.38 -5.63
C GLY A 11 -33.04 17.62 -6.86
N LEU A 12 -31.80 17.13 -6.83
CA LEU A 12 -30.85 17.28 -7.93
C LEU A 12 -30.62 15.94 -8.62
N VAL A 13 -30.97 15.87 -9.90
CA VAL A 13 -30.70 14.70 -10.75
C VAL A 13 -29.60 15.06 -11.74
N VAL A 14 -28.58 14.20 -11.85
CA VAL A 14 -27.47 14.39 -12.78
C VAL A 14 -27.60 13.40 -13.94
N GLU A 15 -27.82 13.92 -15.14
CA GLU A 15 -27.72 13.14 -16.38
C GLU A 15 -26.33 13.36 -17.00
N THR A 16 -25.59 12.28 -17.29
CA THR A 16 -24.18 12.39 -17.68
C THR A 16 -23.71 11.22 -18.55
N GLY A 17 -22.83 11.54 -19.51
CA GLY A 17 -22.13 10.54 -20.34
C GLY A 17 -20.83 10.01 -19.73
N THR A 18 -20.34 10.60 -18.61
CA THR A 18 -19.00 10.30 -18.08
C THR A 18 -19.03 9.34 -16.87
N ALA A 19 -20.13 9.34 -16.11
CA ALA A 19 -20.27 8.44 -14.96
C ALA A 19 -20.42 6.98 -15.44
N ARG A 20 -19.46 6.14 -15.07
CA ARG A 20 -19.40 4.74 -15.49
C ARG A 20 -18.90 3.81 -14.38
N GLU A 21 -18.02 4.29 -13.50
CA GLU A 21 -17.48 3.50 -12.38
C GLU A 21 -18.12 3.88 -11.05
N ILE A 22 -18.07 2.96 -10.08
CA ILE A 22 -18.66 3.11 -8.73
C ILE A 22 -18.25 4.44 -8.08
N HIS A 23 -16.97 4.84 -8.20
CA HIS A 23 -16.48 6.07 -7.60
C HIS A 23 -17.13 7.33 -8.20
N HIS A 24 -17.43 7.36 -9.50
CA HIS A 24 -18.10 8.51 -10.13
C HIS A 24 -19.46 8.79 -9.49
N PHE A 25 -20.26 7.73 -9.26
CA PHE A 25 -21.55 7.85 -8.58
C PHE A 25 -21.40 8.28 -7.13
N ALA A 26 -20.37 7.78 -6.43
CA ALA A 26 -20.09 8.15 -5.05
C ALA A 26 -19.69 9.63 -4.93
N VAL A 27 -18.87 10.14 -5.86
CA VAL A 27 -18.50 11.56 -5.92
C VAL A 27 -19.74 12.41 -6.18
N LEU A 28 -20.51 12.10 -7.23
CA LEU A 28 -21.74 12.84 -7.54
C LEU A 28 -22.71 12.87 -6.36
N ALA A 29 -22.91 11.74 -5.68
CA ALA A 29 -23.74 11.66 -4.49
C ALA A 29 -23.17 12.51 -3.34
N GLY A 30 -21.88 12.36 -3.03
CA GLY A 30 -21.21 13.06 -1.94
C GLY A 30 -21.19 14.58 -2.10
N TYR A 31 -21.31 15.08 -3.33
CA TYR A 31 -21.43 16.51 -3.65
C TYR A 31 -22.87 16.96 -4.00
N GLY A 32 -23.87 16.12 -3.76
CA GLY A 32 -25.26 16.54 -3.62
C GLY A 32 -26.25 16.07 -4.69
N ALA A 33 -25.84 15.21 -5.62
CA ALA A 33 -26.78 14.52 -6.51
C ALA A 33 -27.61 13.50 -5.73
N GLU A 34 -28.94 13.49 -5.96
CA GLU A 34 -29.88 12.54 -5.36
C GLU A 34 -30.17 11.35 -6.28
N ALA A 35 -29.99 11.55 -7.58
CA ALA A 35 -30.04 10.50 -8.58
C ALA A 35 -29.05 10.79 -9.71
N VAL A 36 -28.56 9.73 -10.36
CA VAL A 36 -27.66 9.83 -11.50
C VAL A 36 -28.20 8.96 -12.63
N HIS A 37 -28.37 9.54 -13.82
CA HIS A 37 -28.71 8.85 -15.05
C HIS A 37 -27.46 8.77 -15.96
N PRO A 38 -26.73 7.64 -15.97
CA PRO A 38 -25.52 7.47 -16.76
C PRO A 38 -25.85 7.00 -18.18
N TYR A 39 -26.51 7.84 -18.97
CA TYR A 39 -27.13 7.45 -20.24
C TYR A 39 -26.14 6.74 -21.19
N LEU A 40 -24.95 7.29 -21.37
CA LEU A 40 -23.97 6.75 -22.32
C LEU A 40 -23.42 5.38 -21.89
N ALA A 41 -23.24 5.17 -20.58
CA ALA A 41 -22.81 3.87 -20.06
C ALA A 41 -23.89 2.80 -20.30
N MET A 42 -25.18 3.16 -20.15
CA MET A 42 -26.28 2.25 -20.43
C MET A 42 -26.40 1.95 -21.93
N GLU A 43 -26.32 2.96 -22.79
CA GLU A 43 -26.33 2.80 -24.26
C GLU A 43 -25.17 1.92 -24.74
N THR A 44 -23.97 2.13 -24.19
CA THR A 44 -22.79 1.29 -24.47
C THR A 44 -23.06 -0.18 -24.12
N LEU A 45 -23.68 -0.46 -22.99
CA LEU A 45 -24.01 -1.83 -22.58
C LEU A 45 -25.08 -2.48 -23.47
N LEU A 46 -26.06 -1.69 -23.92
CA LEU A 46 -27.08 -2.16 -24.87
C LEU A 46 -26.45 -2.51 -26.22
N ASP A 47 -25.52 -1.68 -26.71
CA ASP A 47 -24.80 -1.94 -27.95
C ASP A 47 -23.88 -3.17 -27.84
N MET A 48 -23.08 -3.25 -26.77
CA MET A 48 -22.23 -4.42 -26.47
C MET A 48 -23.04 -5.72 -26.33
N GLY A 49 -24.30 -5.64 -25.90
CA GLY A 49 -25.21 -6.77 -25.79
C GLY A 49 -25.38 -7.58 -27.07
N LYS A 50 -25.09 -6.99 -28.24
CA LYS A 50 -25.14 -7.67 -29.55
C LYS A 50 -24.05 -8.73 -29.71
N ASP A 51 -22.91 -8.54 -29.05
CA ASP A 51 -21.72 -9.39 -29.17
C ASP A 51 -21.48 -10.26 -27.92
N LEU A 52 -22.33 -10.11 -26.90
CA LEU A 52 -22.25 -10.90 -25.68
C LEU A 52 -22.82 -12.32 -25.87
N PRO A 53 -22.40 -13.29 -25.04
CA PRO A 53 -22.97 -14.64 -25.06
C PRO A 53 -24.51 -14.64 -24.97
N ALA A 54 -25.15 -15.65 -25.58
CA ALA A 54 -26.60 -15.67 -25.77
C ALA A 54 -27.44 -15.59 -24.48
N ASP A 55 -26.85 -15.88 -23.32
CA ASP A 55 -27.48 -15.76 -22.00
C ASP A 55 -27.42 -14.35 -21.39
N LEU A 56 -26.78 -13.38 -22.06
CA LEU A 56 -26.55 -12.03 -21.57
C LEU A 56 -27.06 -10.97 -22.57
N SER A 57 -28.35 -10.63 -22.52
CA SER A 57 -28.92 -9.51 -23.30
C SER A 57 -28.40 -8.14 -22.82
N GLY A 58 -28.50 -7.11 -23.66
CA GLY A 58 -28.16 -5.73 -23.30
C GLY A 58 -28.92 -5.23 -22.07
N GLU A 59 -30.22 -5.52 -21.95
CA GLU A 59 -31.04 -5.16 -20.78
C GLU A 59 -30.56 -5.89 -19.53
N LYS A 60 -30.16 -7.16 -19.68
CA LYS A 60 -29.59 -7.92 -18.57
C LYS A 60 -28.23 -7.35 -18.14
N ALA A 61 -27.41 -6.89 -19.08
CA ALA A 61 -26.16 -6.21 -18.81
C ALA A 61 -26.39 -4.90 -18.04
N VAL A 62 -27.36 -4.06 -18.47
CA VAL A 62 -27.76 -2.83 -17.76
C VAL A 62 -28.26 -3.15 -16.34
N TYR A 63 -29.10 -4.16 -16.17
CA TYR A 63 -29.55 -4.60 -14.83
C TYR A 63 -28.39 -5.01 -13.93
N ASN A 64 -27.46 -5.81 -14.45
CA ASN A 64 -26.28 -6.26 -13.70
C ASN A 64 -25.37 -5.08 -13.34
N TYR A 65 -25.20 -4.12 -14.26
CA TYR A 65 -24.46 -2.90 -14.04
C TYR A 65 -25.05 -2.05 -12.91
N VAL A 66 -26.36 -1.75 -12.94
CA VAL A 66 -27.04 -1.00 -11.88
C VAL A 66 -26.90 -1.71 -10.53
N LYS A 67 -27.07 -3.03 -10.51
CA LYS A 67 -26.87 -3.84 -9.31
C LYS A 67 -25.44 -3.76 -8.77
N ALA A 68 -24.44 -3.77 -9.66
CA ALA A 68 -23.04 -3.66 -9.29
C ALA A 68 -22.71 -2.27 -8.72
N ILE A 69 -23.22 -1.19 -9.34
CA ILE A 69 -23.09 0.17 -8.82
C ILE A 69 -23.74 0.29 -7.43
N GLY A 70 -24.97 -0.23 -7.25
CA GLY A 70 -25.65 -0.21 -5.95
C GLY A 70 -24.84 -0.91 -4.85
N LYS A 71 -24.33 -2.13 -5.11
CA LYS A 71 -23.45 -2.84 -4.17
C LYS A 71 -22.14 -2.08 -3.91
N GLY A 72 -21.58 -1.47 -4.95
CA GLY A 72 -20.37 -0.66 -4.88
C GLY A 72 -20.55 0.58 -4.00
N LEU A 73 -21.68 1.27 -4.12
CA LEU A 73 -22.04 2.41 -3.28
C LEU A 73 -22.19 1.99 -1.81
N SER A 74 -22.92 0.90 -1.54
CA SER A 74 -23.01 0.35 -0.18
C SER A 74 -21.64 0.06 0.42
N LYS A 75 -20.72 -0.48 -0.40
CA LYS A 75 -19.33 -0.71 0.01
C LYS A 75 -18.62 0.60 0.36
N ILE A 76 -18.66 1.62 -0.50
CA ILE A 76 -18.01 2.92 -0.23
C ILE A 76 -18.57 3.54 1.05
N MET A 77 -19.89 3.61 1.21
CA MET A 77 -20.51 4.15 2.42
C MET A 77 -20.06 3.41 3.68
N SER A 78 -19.99 2.07 3.62
CA SER A 78 -19.59 1.24 4.75
C SER A 78 -18.14 1.45 5.20
N LYS A 79 -17.25 1.96 4.33
CA LYS A 79 -15.85 2.25 4.68
C LYS A 79 -15.75 3.29 5.81
N MET A 80 -16.72 4.21 5.87
CA MET A 80 -16.82 5.27 6.88
C MET A 80 -17.95 4.98 7.90
N GLY A 81 -18.52 3.77 7.90
CA GLY A 81 -19.63 3.41 8.78
C GLY A 81 -20.98 4.06 8.43
N VAL A 82 -21.14 4.59 7.22
CA VAL A 82 -22.40 5.20 6.77
C VAL A 82 -23.35 4.13 6.25
N SER A 83 -24.57 4.11 6.77
CA SER A 83 -25.58 3.08 6.44
C SER A 83 -26.62 3.50 5.42
N THR A 84 -26.82 4.81 5.21
CA THR A 84 -27.88 5.32 4.31
C THR A 84 -27.34 6.28 3.27
N TYR A 85 -27.91 6.21 2.06
CA TYR A 85 -27.57 7.12 0.98
C TYR A 85 -27.88 8.58 1.33
N MET A 86 -28.99 8.82 2.04
CA MET A 86 -29.40 10.17 2.44
C MET A 86 -28.38 10.83 3.38
N SER A 87 -27.76 10.06 4.28
CA SER A 87 -26.68 10.56 5.14
C SER A 87 -25.37 10.76 4.39
N TYR A 88 -25.14 10.01 3.30
CA TYR A 88 -23.95 10.14 2.46
C TYR A 88 -24.06 11.31 1.46
N CYS A 89 -25.26 11.57 0.96
CA CYS A 89 -25.52 12.62 -0.03
C CYS A 89 -25.17 14.00 0.55
N GLY A 90 -24.27 14.73 -0.13
CA GLY A 90 -23.78 16.03 0.32
C GLY A 90 -22.81 16.00 1.51
N ALA A 91 -22.44 14.83 2.03
CA ALA A 91 -21.55 14.70 3.19
C ALA A 91 -20.07 14.98 2.89
N GLN A 92 -19.68 15.05 1.61
CA GLN A 92 -18.31 15.33 1.15
C GLN A 92 -17.24 14.45 1.85
N LEU A 93 -17.47 13.14 1.94
CA LEU A 93 -16.51 12.18 2.50
C LEU A 93 -15.37 11.87 1.51
N PHE A 94 -14.69 12.92 1.07
CA PHE A 94 -13.61 12.91 0.09
C PHE A 94 -12.52 13.90 0.50
N GLU A 95 -11.30 13.63 0.03
CA GLU A 95 -10.16 14.55 0.10
C GLU A 95 -9.77 14.92 -1.34
N ALA A 96 -9.56 16.22 -1.59
CA ALA A 96 -9.04 16.71 -2.86
C ALA A 96 -7.51 16.78 -2.81
N ILE A 97 -6.86 16.32 -3.88
CA ILE A 97 -5.41 16.39 -4.05
C ILE A 97 -5.16 16.97 -5.44
N GLY A 98 -4.47 18.11 -5.50
CA GLY A 98 -4.14 18.77 -6.77
C GLY A 98 -5.25 19.66 -7.31
N LEU A 99 -6.20 20.10 -6.49
CA LEU A 99 -7.18 21.14 -6.82
C LEU A 99 -6.85 22.42 -6.06
N SER A 100 -6.86 23.55 -6.76
CA SER A 100 -6.64 24.86 -6.14
C SER A 100 -7.67 25.18 -5.06
N THR A 101 -7.22 25.80 -3.97
CA THR A 101 -8.09 26.23 -2.87
C THR A 101 -9.22 27.14 -3.37
N ASP A 102 -8.94 28.08 -4.29
CA ASP A 102 -9.97 28.95 -4.88
C ASP A 102 -11.10 28.16 -5.57
N THR A 103 -10.76 27.07 -6.26
CA THR A 103 -11.75 26.21 -6.92
C THR A 103 -12.54 25.42 -5.89
N VAL A 104 -11.89 24.86 -4.89
CA VAL A 104 -12.53 24.11 -3.81
C VAL A 104 -13.46 25.00 -2.99
N ASP A 105 -13.02 26.17 -2.55
CA ASP A 105 -13.83 27.11 -1.77
C ASP A 105 -15.07 27.58 -2.52
N LYS A 106 -14.95 27.73 -3.85
CA LYS A 106 -16.06 28.18 -4.69
C LYS A 106 -17.07 27.07 -4.99
N TYR A 107 -16.62 25.87 -5.36
CA TYR A 107 -17.46 24.82 -5.94
C TYR A 107 -17.63 23.58 -5.05
N PHE A 108 -16.70 23.33 -4.13
CA PHE A 108 -16.65 22.16 -3.25
C PHE A 108 -16.40 22.56 -1.78
N THR A 109 -17.03 23.67 -1.36
CA THR A 109 -16.75 24.33 -0.07
C THR A 109 -16.78 23.32 1.09
N GLY A 110 -15.70 23.28 1.88
CA GLY A 110 -15.56 22.39 3.04
C GLY A 110 -14.72 21.13 2.79
N THR A 111 -14.43 20.80 1.53
CA THR A 111 -13.54 19.69 1.19
C THR A 111 -12.08 20.06 1.48
N ALA A 112 -11.33 19.16 2.10
CA ALA A 112 -9.91 19.37 2.36
C ALA A 112 -9.10 19.33 1.05
N SER A 113 -8.26 20.33 0.81
CA SER A 113 -7.26 20.34 -0.27
C SER A 113 -5.94 20.87 0.29
N ARG A 114 -5.01 19.97 0.64
CA ARG A 114 -3.72 20.34 1.26
C ARG A 114 -2.61 20.55 0.25
N ILE A 115 -2.80 20.04 -0.96
CA ILE A 115 -1.89 20.19 -2.09
C ILE A 115 -2.66 20.93 -3.17
N GLU A 116 -2.24 22.18 -3.42
CA GLU A 116 -2.74 23.01 -4.50
C GLU A 116 -2.54 22.35 -5.87
N GLY A 117 -3.23 22.85 -6.89
CA GLY A 117 -3.03 22.41 -8.26
C GLY A 117 -3.99 23.12 -9.20
N ILE A 118 -4.62 22.37 -10.08
CA ILE A 118 -5.42 22.91 -11.17
C ILE A 118 -6.62 23.74 -10.69
N GLY A 119 -6.96 24.76 -11.46
CA GLY A 119 -8.17 25.54 -11.32
C GLY A 119 -9.20 25.22 -12.40
N VAL A 120 -10.24 26.05 -12.47
CA VAL A 120 -11.34 25.90 -13.43
C VAL A 120 -10.84 25.95 -14.89
N PHE A 121 -9.82 26.77 -15.18
CA PHE A 121 -9.33 26.95 -16.55
C PHE A 121 -8.54 25.73 -17.03
N GLU A 122 -7.72 25.13 -16.18
CA GLU A 122 -6.99 23.91 -16.50
C GLU A 122 -7.94 22.71 -16.63
N ILE A 123 -8.98 22.62 -15.79
CA ILE A 123 -10.06 21.62 -15.94
C ILE A 123 -10.79 21.80 -17.28
N ALA A 124 -11.06 23.04 -17.67
CA ALA A 124 -11.69 23.34 -18.96
C ALA A 124 -10.77 22.96 -20.13
N GLU A 125 -9.48 23.29 -20.05
CA GLU A 125 -8.47 22.90 -21.05
C GLU A 125 -8.38 21.38 -21.19
N GLU A 126 -8.39 20.62 -20.08
CA GLU A 126 -8.45 19.15 -20.13
C GLU A 126 -9.68 18.64 -20.88
N THR A 127 -10.83 19.24 -20.60
CA THR A 127 -12.09 18.89 -21.26
C THR A 127 -12.05 19.20 -22.75
N ILE A 128 -11.48 20.35 -23.14
CA ILE A 128 -11.31 20.76 -24.53
C ILE A 128 -10.36 19.83 -25.27
N ARG A 129 -9.24 19.42 -24.65
CA ARG A 129 -8.30 18.46 -25.26
C ARG A 129 -8.96 17.13 -25.56
N ASN A 130 -9.72 16.59 -24.60
CA ASN A 130 -10.46 15.35 -24.80
C ASN A 130 -11.51 15.49 -25.91
N HIS A 131 -12.19 16.63 -25.97
CA HIS A 131 -13.12 16.95 -27.06
C HIS A 131 -12.42 16.98 -28.41
N LEU A 132 -11.32 17.74 -28.54
CA LEU A 132 -10.56 17.84 -29.78
C LEU A 132 -10.01 16.48 -30.24
N ALA A 133 -9.55 15.63 -29.32
CA ALA A 133 -9.10 14.27 -29.64
C ALA A 133 -10.26 13.41 -30.18
N ALA A 134 -11.43 13.44 -29.53
CA ALA A 134 -12.60 12.67 -29.93
C ALA A 134 -13.19 13.10 -31.30
N PHE A 135 -12.97 14.35 -31.70
CA PHE A 135 -13.39 14.90 -33.01
C PHE A 135 -12.22 15.13 -33.96
N SER A 136 -11.06 14.51 -33.70
CA SER A 136 -9.89 14.62 -34.58
C SER A 136 -9.99 13.70 -35.80
N ASP A 137 -9.18 13.98 -36.81
CA ASP A 137 -9.01 13.10 -37.98
C ASP A 137 -8.05 11.92 -37.70
N ASP A 138 -7.78 11.57 -36.43
CA ASP A 138 -6.93 10.42 -36.11
C ASP A 138 -7.63 9.11 -36.52
N PRO A 139 -7.11 8.37 -37.52
CA PRO A 139 -7.76 7.15 -38.00
C PRO A 139 -7.88 6.05 -36.95
N VAL A 140 -7.05 6.08 -35.89
CA VAL A 140 -7.14 5.13 -34.79
C VAL A 140 -8.36 5.44 -33.92
N LEU A 141 -8.60 6.72 -33.62
CA LEU A 141 -9.68 7.15 -32.74
C LEU A 141 -11.05 7.14 -33.43
N GLU A 142 -11.10 7.05 -34.76
CA GLU A 142 -12.34 6.90 -35.53
C GLU A 142 -13.14 5.64 -35.13
N THR A 143 -12.44 4.54 -34.82
CA THR A 143 -13.08 3.24 -34.53
C THR A 143 -12.61 2.57 -33.23
N MET A 144 -11.62 3.13 -32.54
CA MET A 144 -11.07 2.57 -31.31
C MET A 144 -10.86 3.64 -30.24
N LEU A 145 -10.97 3.24 -28.97
CA LEU A 145 -10.57 4.07 -27.84
C LEU A 145 -9.04 4.04 -27.67
N GLU A 146 -8.50 5.03 -26.96
CA GLU A 146 -7.08 5.04 -26.57
C GLU A 146 -6.68 3.77 -25.81
N ALA A 147 -5.38 3.45 -25.86
CA ALA A 147 -4.85 2.23 -25.24
C ALA A 147 -5.07 2.15 -23.73
N GLY A 148 -5.31 3.30 -23.05
CA GLY A 148 -5.40 3.39 -21.60
C GLY A 148 -4.13 2.90 -20.93
N GLY A 149 -4.23 2.36 -19.71
CA GLY A 149 -3.05 1.90 -18.97
C GLY A 149 -3.16 2.11 -17.46
N GLU A 150 -4.25 2.73 -17.00
CA GLU A 150 -4.47 3.06 -15.60
C GLU A 150 -4.29 1.84 -14.68
N TYR A 151 -4.88 0.69 -15.03
CA TYR A 151 -4.89 -0.49 -14.17
C TYR A 151 -3.65 -1.39 -14.30
N ALA A 152 -3.05 -1.42 -15.48
CA ALA A 152 -1.90 -2.26 -15.79
C ALA A 152 -1.03 -1.57 -16.84
N TRP A 153 0.29 -1.69 -16.68
CA TRP A 153 1.26 -1.12 -17.59
C TRP A 153 1.01 -1.61 -19.02
N ARG A 154 1.03 -0.67 -19.97
CA ARG A 154 0.97 -0.91 -21.41
C ARG A 154 2.07 -0.05 -22.05
N ALA A 155 2.67 -0.54 -23.13
CA ALA A 155 3.78 0.15 -23.78
C ALA A 155 3.44 1.54 -24.33
N ARG A 156 2.18 1.80 -24.66
CA ARG A 156 1.66 3.09 -25.14
C ARG A 156 0.59 3.68 -24.20
N GLY A 157 0.67 3.32 -22.93
CA GLY A 157 -0.33 3.69 -21.94
C GLY A 157 0.19 4.61 -20.86
N GLU A 158 -0.63 4.77 -19.83
CA GLU A 158 -0.26 5.49 -18.60
C GLU A 158 1.08 5.05 -18.02
N GLU A 159 1.76 5.99 -17.38
CA GLU A 159 3.05 5.75 -16.75
C GLU A 159 2.92 4.95 -15.45
N HIS A 160 3.85 4.01 -15.21
CA HIS A 160 3.91 3.23 -13.96
C HIS A 160 5.31 3.29 -13.37
N MET A 161 5.39 3.37 -12.05
CA MET A 161 6.66 3.23 -11.32
C MET A 161 7.30 1.86 -11.54
N TRP A 162 6.49 0.82 -11.72
CA TRP A 162 6.96 -0.52 -12.04
C TRP A 162 6.80 -0.80 -13.54
N THR A 163 7.88 -0.63 -14.28
CA THR A 163 8.00 -1.02 -15.70
C THR A 163 8.82 -2.30 -15.84
N PRO A 164 8.76 -3.00 -17.00
CA PRO A 164 9.60 -4.17 -17.25
C PRO A 164 11.10 -3.91 -17.04
N ASP A 165 11.60 -2.74 -17.45
CA ASP A 165 13.01 -2.39 -17.32
C ASP A 165 13.42 -2.17 -15.86
N VAL A 166 12.59 -1.46 -15.08
CA VAL A 166 12.80 -1.24 -13.64
C VAL A 166 12.84 -2.59 -12.90
N ILE A 167 11.92 -3.49 -13.22
CA ILE A 167 11.84 -4.84 -12.65
C ILE A 167 13.09 -5.66 -13.00
N ALA A 168 13.48 -5.67 -14.28
CA ALA A 168 14.62 -6.44 -14.76
C ALA A 168 15.93 -5.96 -14.12
N LYS A 169 16.15 -4.64 -14.05
CA LYS A 169 17.35 -4.08 -13.40
C LYS A 169 17.42 -4.40 -11.92
N LEU A 170 16.32 -4.28 -11.18
CA LEU A 170 16.29 -4.62 -9.75
C LEU A 170 16.60 -6.10 -9.50
N GLN A 171 15.98 -7.00 -10.27
CA GLN A 171 16.25 -8.43 -10.17
C GLN A 171 17.70 -8.77 -10.55
N HIS A 172 18.22 -8.15 -11.61
CA HIS A 172 19.61 -8.38 -12.03
C HIS A 172 20.60 -7.88 -10.97
N ALA A 173 20.41 -6.68 -10.44
CA ALA A 173 21.28 -6.09 -9.41
C ALA A 173 21.37 -6.97 -8.16
N THR A 174 20.24 -7.45 -7.65
CA THR A 174 20.18 -8.21 -6.39
C THR A 174 20.66 -9.65 -6.55
N ARG A 175 20.41 -10.29 -7.70
CA ARG A 175 20.92 -11.63 -8.01
C ARG A 175 22.42 -11.67 -8.27
N SER A 176 22.97 -10.64 -8.93
CA SER A 176 24.40 -10.53 -9.22
C SER A 176 25.20 -9.85 -8.12
N ASN A 177 24.54 -9.36 -7.06
CA ASN A 177 25.12 -8.52 -6.02
C ASN A 177 25.88 -7.31 -6.60
N ASN A 178 25.27 -6.61 -7.58
CA ASN A 178 25.87 -5.50 -8.28
C ASN A 178 25.18 -4.17 -7.93
N PHE A 179 25.85 -3.36 -7.11
CA PHE A 179 25.36 -2.06 -6.68
C PHE A 179 25.35 -1.01 -7.82
N SER A 180 26.20 -1.12 -8.83
CA SER A 180 26.15 -0.21 -10.00
C SER A 180 24.84 -0.37 -10.76
N THR A 181 24.41 -1.62 -11.00
CA THR A 181 23.11 -1.92 -11.61
C THR A 181 21.96 -1.42 -10.72
N PHE A 182 22.10 -1.50 -9.40
CA PHE A 182 21.12 -0.93 -8.48
C PHE A 182 21.03 0.60 -8.62
N LYS A 183 22.15 1.32 -8.81
CA LYS A 183 22.12 2.76 -9.07
C LYS A 183 21.37 3.10 -10.36
N GLU A 184 21.54 2.31 -11.42
CA GLU A 184 20.74 2.48 -12.65
C GLU A 184 19.24 2.25 -12.39
N TYR A 185 18.89 1.22 -11.61
CA TYR A 185 17.50 1.01 -11.16
C TYR A 185 16.98 2.21 -10.36
N ALA A 186 17.73 2.68 -9.36
CA ALA A 186 17.34 3.79 -8.51
C ALA A 186 17.18 5.07 -9.33
N GLN A 187 18.05 5.31 -10.31
CA GLN A 187 17.92 6.43 -11.23
C GLN A 187 16.63 6.34 -12.07
N LEU A 188 16.28 5.18 -12.64
CA LEU A 188 15.02 5.02 -13.37
C LEU A 188 13.77 5.25 -12.51
N VAL A 189 13.85 4.96 -11.20
CA VAL A 189 12.76 5.21 -10.26
C VAL A 189 12.72 6.68 -9.83
N ASN A 190 13.88 7.26 -9.54
CA ASN A 190 14.03 8.59 -8.95
C ASN A 190 14.01 9.72 -10.00
N ASP A 191 14.26 9.44 -11.29
CA ASP A 191 14.20 10.43 -12.36
C ASP A 191 12.75 10.80 -12.69
N GLN A 192 12.21 11.65 -11.82
CA GLN A 192 10.85 12.21 -11.88
C GLN A 192 10.86 13.61 -12.51
N SER A 193 11.99 14.04 -13.10
CA SER A 193 12.10 15.32 -13.79
C SER A 193 11.18 15.42 -15.02
N GLN A 194 10.83 14.26 -15.62
CA GLN A 194 9.86 14.16 -16.71
C GLN A 194 8.60 13.34 -16.38
N ARG A 195 8.68 12.43 -15.39
CA ARG A 195 7.59 11.52 -15.03
C ARG A 195 7.10 11.86 -13.62
N HIS A 196 6.25 12.89 -13.47
CA HIS A 196 5.71 13.34 -12.17
C HIS A 196 4.69 12.33 -11.59
N MET A 197 5.15 11.18 -11.08
CA MET A 197 4.27 10.09 -10.62
C MET A 197 3.98 10.13 -9.11
N THR A 198 4.81 10.80 -8.31
CA THR A 198 4.68 10.83 -6.84
C THR A 198 5.04 12.21 -6.29
N LEU A 199 4.47 12.58 -5.14
CA LEU A 199 4.80 13.85 -4.46
C LEU A 199 6.26 13.92 -4.06
N ARG A 200 6.83 12.82 -3.54
CA ARG A 200 8.26 12.75 -3.20
C ARG A 200 9.21 12.95 -4.39
N GLY A 201 8.74 12.75 -5.62
CA GLY A 201 9.48 13.10 -6.83
C GLY A 201 9.73 14.60 -7.00
N LEU A 202 8.91 15.45 -6.36
CA LEU A 202 9.03 16.90 -6.41
C LEU A 202 10.01 17.46 -5.38
N PHE A 203 10.43 16.68 -4.38
CA PHE A 203 11.39 17.14 -3.39
C PHE A 203 12.81 17.20 -3.97
N GLU A 204 13.62 18.09 -3.44
CA GLU A 204 15.07 18.13 -3.58
C GLU A 204 15.73 18.16 -2.21
N PHE A 205 16.98 17.69 -2.16
CA PHE A 205 17.77 17.76 -0.94
C PHE A 205 18.54 19.07 -0.91
N LYS A 206 18.34 19.83 0.16
CA LYS A 206 19.04 21.08 0.43
C LYS A 206 20.29 20.81 1.26
N GLY A 207 21.30 20.24 0.61
CA GLY A 207 22.62 20.03 1.21
C GLY A 207 23.55 21.22 0.99
N ASP A 208 24.36 21.57 1.98
CA ASP A 208 25.50 22.48 1.81
C ASP A 208 26.74 21.65 1.44
N PRO A 209 27.30 21.78 0.23
CA PRO A 209 28.50 21.03 -0.17
C PRO A 209 29.69 21.24 0.77
N ALA A 210 29.77 22.37 1.49
CA ALA A 210 30.83 22.63 2.47
C ALA A 210 30.65 21.81 3.77
N GLN A 211 29.46 21.28 4.02
CA GLN A 211 29.15 20.44 5.18
C GLN A 211 29.15 18.94 4.85
N ALA A 212 29.33 18.57 3.57
CA ALA A 212 29.42 17.18 3.17
C ALA A 212 30.59 16.48 3.90
N ILE A 213 30.35 15.24 4.31
CA ILE A 213 31.32 14.45 5.08
C ILE A 213 31.77 13.23 4.29
N ALA A 214 32.86 12.61 4.73
CA ALA A 214 33.30 11.37 4.12
C ALA A 214 32.34 10.21 4.47
N LEU A 215 32.14 9.29 3.52
CA LEU A 215 31.16 8.20 3.66
C LEU A 215 31.47 7.25 4.83
N ASP A 216 32.74 7.11 5.19
CA ASP A 216 33.21 6.34 6.34
C ASP A 216 32.85 6.97 7.69
N GLU A 217 32.54 8.27 7.74
CA GLU A 217 32.01 8.93 8.94
C GLU A 217 30.53 8.63 9.19
N VAL A 218 29.79 8.21 8.15
CA VAL A 218 28.38 7.83 8.24
C VAL A 218 28.25 6.44 8.86
N GLU A 219 27.28 6.28 9.78
CA GLU A 219 27.03 5.00 10.41
C GLU A 219 26.92 3.82 9.41
N PRO A 220 27.33 2.60 9.82
CA PRO A 220 27.36 1.46 8.91
C PRO A 220 25.97 1.11 8.35
N ALA A 221 25.93 0.57 7.13
CA ALA A 221 24.69 0.12 6.51
C ALA A 221 23.96 -0.94 7.35
N ALA A 222 24.72 -1.76 8.11
CA ALA A 222 24.22 -2.75 9.03
C ALA A 222 23.38 -2.17 10.20
N GLU A 223 23.57 -0.90 10.56
CA GLU A 223 22.73 -0.23 11.55
C GLU A 223 21.46 0.35 10.92
N ILE A 224 21.56 0.89 9.69
CA ILE A 224 20.43 1.45 8.95
C ILE A 224 19.39 0.37 8.60
N VAL A 225 19.82 -0.82 8.15
CA VAL A 225 18.90 -1.91 7.78
C VAL A 225 18.01 -2.40 8.93
N LYS A 226 18.37 -2.15 10.20
CA LYS A 226 17.55 -2.49 11.36
C LYS A 226 16.25 -1.68 11.41
N ARG A 227 16.21 -0.53 10.72
CA ARG A 227 15.02 0.32 10.56
C ARG A 227 14.08 -0.17 9.47
N PHE A 228 14.47 -1.20 8.72
CA PHE A 228 13.70 -1.72 7.60
C PHE A 228 12.84 -2.90 8.04
N ALA A 229 11.58 -2.86 7.63
CA ALA A 229 10.64 -3.94 7.81
C ALA A 229 10.05 -4.39 6.46
N THR A 230 9.88 -5.69 6.24
CA THR A 230 9.05 -6.14 5.12
C THR A 230 7.57 -5.93 5.46
N GLY A 231 6.80 -5.50 4.45
CA GLY A 231 5.38 -5.22 4.60
C GLY A 231 4.59 -6.47 4.98
N ALA A 232 3.43 -6.25 5.62
CA ALA A 232 2.54 -7.30 6.10
C ALA A 232 1.87 -8.07 4.94
N MET A 233 2.52 -9.13 4.46
CA MET A 233 2.05 -9.96 3.34
C MET A 233 1.69 -11.34 3.86
N SER A 234 0.41 -11.70 3.80
CA SER A 234 -0.06 -12.92 4.46
C SER A 234 0.41 -14.21 3.79
N LEU A 235 0.77 -15.20 4.60
CA LEU A 235 0.84 -16.60 4.18
C LEU A 235 -0.52 -17.01 3.60
N GLY A 236 -0.53 -17.51 2.37
CA GLY A 236 -1.72 -17.75 1.57
C GLY A 236 -1.87 -16.72 0.44
N SER A 237 -1.62 -15.43 0.70
CA SER A 237 -1.53 -14.44 -0.38
C SER A 237 -0.24 -14.61 -1.18
N ILE A 238 0.88 -14.80 -0.47
CA ILE A 238 2.14 -15.26 -1.04
C ILE A 238 2.41 -16.72 -0.65
N SER A 239 3.26 -17.39 -1.44
CA SER A 239 3.67 -18.78 -1.22
C SER A 239 4.44 -18.94 0.08
N THR A 240 4.51 -20.17 0.59
CA THR A 240 5.31 -20.51 1.77
C THR A 240 6.78 -20.15 1.57
N GLU A 241 7.30 -20.41 0.37
CA GLU A 241 8.68 -20.12 -0.02
C GLU A 241 9.00 -18.63 0.04
N ALA A 242 8.17 -17.79 -0.60
CA ALA A 242 8.33 -16.34 -0.57
C ALA A 242 8.24 -15.80 0.87
N HIS A 243 7.23 -16.24 1.63
CA HIS A 243 7.03 -15.77 3.00
C HIS A 243 8.20 -16.12 3.93
N ALA A 244 8.69 -17.35 3.87
CA ALA A 244 9.83 -17.80 4.65
C ALA A 244 11.15 -17.13 4.21
N THR A 245 11.33 -16.93 2.89
CA THR A 245 12.51 -16.25 2.33
C THR A 245 12.67 -14.85 2.89
N LEU A 246 11.58 -14.06 2.93
CA LEU A 246 11.58 -12.74 3.55
C LEU A 246 11.96 -12.80 5.04
N ALA A 247 11.41 -13.75 5.80
CA ALA A 247 11.72 -13.86 7.22
C ALA A 247 13.20 -14.17 7.48
N VAL A 248 13.76 -15.16 6.79
CA VAL A 248 15.19 -15.50 6.90
C VAL A 248 16.06 -14.30 6.52
N ALA A 249 15.76 -13.65 5.40
CA ALA A 249 16.54 -12.50 4.94
C ALA A 249 16.55 -11.35 5.96
N MET A 250 15.37 -11.00 6.49
CA MET A 250 15.26 -9.89 7.45
C MET A 250 15.91 -10.23 8.79
N ASN A 251 15.81 -11.48 9.25
CA ASN A 251 16.49 -11.92 10.47
C ASN A 251 18.01 -11.86 10.33
N ARG A 252 18.57 -12.26 9.17
CA ARG A 252 20.01 -12.19 8.89
C ARG A 252 20.59 -10.78 8.94
N ILE A 253 19.80 -9.75 8.60
CA ILE A 253 20.27 -8.36 8.58
C ILE A 253 19.86 -7.57 9.83
N GLY A 254 19.21 -8.22 10.81
CA GLY A 254 18.73 -7.55 12.02
C GLY A 254 17.47 -6.68 11.81
N GLY A 255 16.95 -6.61 10.59
CA GLY A 255 15.65 -5.99 10.30
C GLY A 255 14.48 -6.85 10.77
N LYS A 256 13.28 -6.53 10.29
CA LYS A 256 12.03 -7.18 10.71
C LYS A 256 11.22 -7.69 9.52
N SER A 257 10.64 -8.88 9.63
CA SER A 257 9.58 -9.32 8.71
C SER A 257 8.23 -9.37 9.41
N ASN A 258 7.15 -9.24 8.64
CA ASN A 258 5.79 -9.21 9.14
C ASN A 258 4.96 -10.37 8.57
N THR A 259 4.24 -11.10 9.44
CA THR A 259 3.45 -12.26 9.03
C THR A 259 2.31 -11.93 8.07
N GLY A 260 1.80 -10.70 8.09
CA GLY A 260 0.48 -10.40 7.57
C GLY A 260 -0.64 -11.12 8.33
N GLU A 261 -1.84 -11.06 7.76
CA GLU A 261 -3.11 -11.48 8.37
C GLU A 261 -3.35 -13.01 8.33
N GLY A 262 -2.34 -13.80 8.00
CA GLY A 262 -2.51 -15.22 7.65
C GLY A 262 -2.22 -16.22 8.75
N GLY A 263 -1.78 -15.76 9.92
CA GLY A 263 -1.08 -16.59 10.90
C GLY A 263 0.36 -16.91 10.47
N GLU A 264 1.04 -17.73 11.27
CA GLU A 264 2.37 -18.25 10.97
C GLU A 264 2.47 -19.69 11.49
N ASP A 265 3.14 -20.57 10.75
CA ASP A 265 3.32 -21.97 11.17
C ASP A 265 4.15 -22.06 12.46
N PRO A 266 3.63 -22.69 13.53
CA PRO A 266 4.35 -22.82 14.79
C PRO A 266 5.73 -23.49 14.69
N LYS A 267 5.94 -24.35 13.69
CA LYS A 267 7.25 -24.97 13.46
C LYS A 267 8.35 -23.95 13.16
N ARG A 268 8.00 -22.76 12.66
CA ARG A 268 8.95 -21.68 12.35
C ARG A 268 9.55 -21.00 13.58
N TYR A 269 8.89 -21.10 14.74
CA TYR A 269 9.31 -20.37 15.95
C TYR A 269 9.40 -21.24 17.21
N ARG A 270 8.75 -22.41 17.28
CA ARG A 270 8.75 -23.26 18.49
C ARG A 270 10.13 -23.70 18.94
N ASN A 271 10.99 -24.10 18.01
CA ASN A 271 12.34 -24.55 18.34
C ASN A 271 13.22 -23.36 18.78
N GLU A 272 13.12 -22.23 18.08
CA GLU A 272 13.81 -20.99 18.46
C GLU A 272 13.42 -20.55 19.88
N LEU A 273 12.12 -20.56 20.22
CA LEU A 273 11.64 -20.22 21.57
C LEU A 273 12.10 -21.20 22.66
N LYS A 274 12.47 -22.43 22.29
CA LYS A 274 13.08 -23.42 23.19
C LYS A 274 14.61 -23.29 23.27
N GLY A 275 15.20 -22.33 22.57
CA GLY A 275 16.65 -22.16 22.46
C GLY A 275 17.34 -23.21 21.60
N ILE A 276 16.60 -23.86 20.69
CA ILE A 276 17.14 -24.84 19.74
C ILE A 276 17.39 -24.10 18.42
N PRO A 277 18.65 -23.75 18.08
CA PRO A 277 18.97 -23.01 16.87
C PRO A 277 18.89 -23.91 15.64
N ILE A 278 18.67 -23.27 14.49
CA ILE A 278 18.82 -23.92 13.18
C ILE A 278 20.30 -24.24 12.95
N LYS A 279 20.59 -25.45 12.48
CA LYS A 279 21.94 -25.94 12.24
C LYS A 279 22.27 -25.94 10.75
N GLN A 280 23.55 -25.79 10.44
CA GLN A 280 24.05 -25.95 9.07
C GLN A 280 23.62 -27.32 8.48
N GLY A 281 22.99 -27.29 7.30
CA GLY A 281 22.49 -28.48 6.61
C GLY A 281 20.99 -28.72 6.79
N GLU A 282 20.32 -28.01 7.70
CA GLU A 282 18.86 -27.95 7.72
C GLU A 282 18.31 -27.13 6.55
N THR A 283 17.07 -27.41 6.19
CA THR A 283 16.37 -26.76 5.09
C THR A 283 15.00 -26.27 5.54
N LEU A 284 14.34 -25.44 4.73
CA LEU A 284 12.97 -25.03 4.99
C LEU A 284 12.06 -26.26 5.16
N GLY A 285 12.15 -27.23 4.24
CA GLY A 285 11.40 -28.48 4.27
C GLY A 285 11.68 -29.32 5.51
N SER A 286 12.92 -29.40 5.98
CA SER A 286 13.25 -30.14 7.20
C SER A 286 12.63 -29.54 8.46
N VAL A 287 12.38 -28.22 8.49
CA VAL A 287 11.78 -27.53 9.64
C VAL A 287 10.25 -27.55 9.58
N ILE A 288 9.64 -27.12 8.47
CA ILE A 288 8.18 -26.97 8.38
C ILE A 288 7.45 -28.19 7.80
N GLY A 289 8.18 -29.10 7.14
CA GLY A 289 7.67 -30.30 6.50
C GLY A 289 7.82 -30.25 4.98
N ASN A 290 8.36 -31.32 4.38
CA ASN A 290 8.59 -31.44 2.94
C ASN A 290 7.28 -31.44 2.12
N ASP A 291 6.16 -31.76 2.76
CA ASP A 291 4.81 -31.69 2.18
C ASP A 291 4.28 -30.25 2.06
N GLN A 292 4.94 -29.28 2.71
CA GLN A 292 4.53 -27.88 2.74
C GLN A 292 5.40 -26.99 1.85
N VAL A 293 6.42 -27.55 1.20
CA VAL A 293 7.47 -26.83 0.47
C VAL A 293 7.67 -27.46 -0.91
N GLU A 294 7.60 -26.66 -1.95
CA GLU A 294 7.82 -27.09 -3.34
C GLU A 294 9.23 -26.75 -3.84
N VAL A 295 9.82 -25.69 -3.30
CA VAL A 295 11.22 -25.31 -3.53
C VAL A 295 11.91 -25.23 -2.19
N ASP A 296 12.73 -26.24 -1.89
CA ASP A 296 13.44 -26.29 -0.62
C ASP A 296 14.59 -25.29 -0.60
N MET A 297 14.79 -24.67 0.56
CA MET A 297 15.76 -23.59 0.76
C MET A 297 16.76 -23.99 1.85
N PRO A 298 18.06 -24.01 1.55
CA PRO A 298 19.07 -24.32 2.56
C PRO A 298 19.15 -23.21 3.60
N LEU A 299 19.24 -23.61 4.87
CA LEU A 299 19.39 -22.71 6.00
C LEU A 299 20.84 -22.71 6.49
N ARG A 300 21.25 -21.57 7.06
CA ARG A 300 22.56 -21.36 7.68
C ARG A 300 22.46 -21.54 9.18
N ASP A 301 23.58 -21.87 9.80
CA ASP A 301 23.68 -21.93 11.25
C ASP A 301 23.21 -20.61 11.88
N GLY A 302 22.25 -20.69 12.81
CA GLY A 302 21.66 -19.53 13.48
C GLY A 302 20.59 -18.78 12.69
N ASP A 303 20.17 -19.25 11.51
CA ASP A 303 19.01 -18.67 10.82
C ASP A 303 17.74 -18.78 11.68
N SER A 304 16.81 -17.85 11.46
CA SER A 304 15.46 -17.88 12.04
C SER A 304 14.41 -17.76 10.94
N LEU A 305 13.41 -18.64 10.98
CA LEU A 305 12.23 -18.59 10.12
C LEU A 305 11.10 -17.74 10.73
N ARG A 306 11.24 -17.29 11.98
CA ARG A 306 10.22 -16.56 12.73
C ARG A 306 10.08 -15.15 12.19
N SER A 307 8.87 -14.73 11.90
CA SER A 307 8.60 -13.32 11.62
C SER A 307 8.56 -12.52 12.91
N LYS A 308 9.42 -11.52 13.06
CA LYS A 308 9.48 -10.70 14.28
C LYS A 308 8.20 -9.91 14.53
N ILE A 309 7.53 -9.45 13.47
CA ILE A 309 6.26 -8.73 13.57
C ILE A 309 5.10 -9.69 13.32
N LYS A 310 4.20 -9.79 14.30
CA LYS A 310 2.97 -10.58 14.23
C LYS A 310 1.77 -9.67 14.06
N GLN A 311 0.92 -9.93 13.08
CA GLN A 311 -0.22 -9.06 12.81
C GLN A 311 -1.52 -9.56 13.45
N VAL A 312 -2.24 -8.64 14.08
CA VAL A 312 -3.61 -8.84 14.57
C VAL A 312 -4.53 -7.99 13.68
N ALA A 313 -5.30 -8.67 12.82
CA ALA A 313 -6.27 -8.06 11.92
C ALA A 313 -7.69 -8.52 12.25
N SER A 314 -8.70 -7.87 11.67
CA SER A 314 -10.12 -8.07 11.98
C SER A 314 -10.59 -9.54 11.97
N GLY A 315 -10.08 -10.35 11.05
CA GLY A 315 -10.43 -11.78 10.95
C GLY A 315 -9.81 -12.69 12.03
N ARG A 316 -8.82 -12.21 12.80
CA ARG A 316 -8.06 -12.96 13.82
C ARG A 316 -7.52 -14.33 13.35
N PHE A 317 -7.30 -14.50 12.05
CA PHE A 317 -6.80 -15.76 11.50
C PHE A 317 -5.43 -16.10 12.05
N GLY A 318 -5.30 -17.30 12.63
CA GLY A 318 -4.06 -17.80 13.21
C GLY A 318 -3.57 -17.05 14.45
N VAL A 319 -4.38 -16.15 15.02
CA VAL A 319 -4.03 -15.42 16.24
C VAL A 319 -4.28 -16.31 17.45
N THR A 320 -3.18 -16.80 18.04
CA THR A 320 -3.18 -17.64 19.24
C THR A 320 -2.23 -17.07 20.28
N ALA A 321 -2.36 -17.47 21.55
CA ALA A 321 -1.44 -17.02 22.61
C ALA A 321 0.03 -17.35 22.29
N GLU A 322 0.29 -18.54 21.73
CA GLU A 322 1.63 -18.95 21.31
C GLU A 322 2.17 -18.09 20.16
N TYR A 323 1.32 -17.81 19.15
CA TYR A 323 1.66 -16.91 18.04
C TYR A 323 2.03 -15.51 18.54
N LEU A 324 1.22 -14.92 19.43
CA LEU A 324 1.47 -13.59 20.00
C LEU A 324 2.74 -13.57 20.87
N SER A 325 2.95 -14.60 21.69
CA SER A 325 4.14 -14.72 22.56
C SER A 325 5.43 -14.95 21.77
N SER A 326 5.35 -15.36 20.50
CA SER A 326 6.51 -15.50 19.60
C SER A 326 6.92 -14.20 18.89
N SER A 327 6.34 -13.06 19.24
CA SER A 327 6.57 -11.77 18.57
C SER A 327 7.64 -10.93 19.26
N ASP A 328 8.38 -10.14 18.48
CA ASP A 328 9.13 -9.00 19.03
C ASP A 328 8.27 -7.71 18.95
N GLN A 329 7.33 -7.67 18.00
CA GLN A 329 6.32 -6.62 17.86
C GLN A 329 4.99 -7.21 17.39
N ILE A 330 3.88 -6.73 17.95
CA ILE A 330 2.52 -7.05 17.51
C ILE A 330 1.92 -5.86 16.79
N GLN A 331 1.47 -6.04 15.55
CA GLN A 331 0.86 -4.98 14.76
C GLN A 331 -0.65 -5.15 14.66
N ILE A 332 -1.41 -4.24 15.26
CA ILE A 332 -2.85 -4.08 15.06
C ILE A 332 -3.06 -3.44 13.69
N LYS A 333 -3.73 -4.15 12.77
CA LYS A 333 -3.97 -3.68 11.41
C LYS A 333 -5.35 -3.04 11.30
N MET A 334 -5.43 -1.73 11.54
CA MET A 334 -6.68 -0.97 11.33
C MET A 334 -7.03 -0.89 9.84
N ALA A 335 -6.04 -0.63 8.98
CA ALA A 335 -6.26 -0.50 7.55
C ALA A 335 -5.00 -0.83 6.72
N GLN A 336 -5.16 -0.86 5.39
CA GLN A 336 -4.05 -0.93 4.43
C GLN A 336 -4.33 -0.01 3.23
N GLY A 337 -3.27 0.57 2.65
CA GLY A 337 -3.40 1.58 1.60
C GLY A 337 -4.20 1.15 0.36
N ALA A 338 -4.08 -0.11 -0.06
CA ALA A 338 -4.76 -0.61 -1.26
C ALA A 338 -6.30 -0.78 -1.13
N LYS A 339 -6.80 -0.74 0.11
CA LYS A 339 -8.24 -0.86 0.44
C LYS A 339 -8.54 -0.41 1.88
N PRO A 340 -8.43 0.89 2.17
CA PRO A 340 -8.84 1.44 3.44
C PRO A 340 -10.35 1.25 3.62
N GLY A 341 -10.78 1.04 4.88
CA GLY A 341 -12.19 0.79 5.22
C GLY A 341 -12.72 -0.59 4.80
N GLU A 342 -11.86 -1.53 4.40
CA GLU A 342 -12.24 -2.90 4.04
C GLU A 342 -11.32 -3.94 4.69
N GLY A 343 -11.83 -5.18 4.79
CA GLY A 343 -11.08 -6.32 5.33
C GLY A 343 -10.12 -6.99 4.33
N GLY A 344 -9.26 -7.86 4.88
CA GLY A 344 -8.45 -8.81 4.12
C GLY A 344 -9.30 -9.68 3.19
N GLN A 345 -8.73 -10.08 2.06
CA GLN A 345 -9.39 -10.94 1.07
C GLN A 345 -8.42 -12.02 0.61
N LEU A 346 -8.83 -13.28 0.73
CA LEU A 346 -8.13 -14.43 0.18
C LEU A 346 -9.11 -15.30 -0.62
N PRO A 347 -8.97 -15.37 -1.95
CA PRO A 347 -9.83 -16.20 -2.79
C PRO A 347 -9.77 -17.68 -2.39
N GLY A 348 -10.89 -18.39 -2.50
CA GLY A 348 -11.03 -19.79 -2.05
C GLY A 348 -10.04 -20.75 -2.70
N GLY A 349 -9.72 -20.53 -3.99
CA GLY A 349 -8.68 -21.30 -4.69
C GLY A 349 -7.26 -21.16 -4.13
N LYS A 350 -7.03 -20.22 -3.20
CA LYS A 350 -5.76 -20.05 -2.47
C LYS A 350 -5.84 -20.54 -1.02
N VAL A 351 -6.98 -21.08 -0.59
CA VAL A 351 -7.16 -21.64 0.74
C VAL A 351 -6.91 -23.15 0.64
N SER A 352 -5.64 -23.53 0.49
CA SER A 352 -5.23 -24.93 0.52
C SER A 352 -5.48 -25.55 1.90
N GLU A 353 -5.33 -26.86 2.05
CA GLU A 353 -5.43 -27.52 3.35
C GLU A 353 -4.47 -26.92 4.39
N TYR A 354 -3.25 -26.58 3.95
CA TYR A 354 -2.27 -25.92 4.79
C TYR A 354 -2.75 -24.55 5.28
N ILE A 355 -3.23 -23.71 4.36
CA ILE A 355 -3.73 -22.37 4.68
C ILE A 355 -4.99 -22.44 5.54
N GLY A 356 -5.92 -23.34 5.23
CA GLY A 356 -7.10 -23.60 6.06
C GLY A 356 -6.73 -23.97 7.49
N ARG A 357 -5.77 -24.89 7.65
CA ARG A 357 -5.25 -25.30 8.97
C ARG A 357 -4.64 -24.13 9.74
N MET A 358 -3.78 -23.32 9.11
CA MET A 358 -3.14 -22.16 9.75
C MET A 358 -4.14 -21.08 10.18
N ARG A 359 -5.25 -20.95 9.46
CA ARG A 359 -6.27 -19.94 9.72
C ARG A 359 -7.44 -20.45 10.55
N HIS A 360 -7.43 -21.72 10.96
CA HIS A 360 -8.57 -22.39 11.59
C HIS A 360 -9.86 -22.25 10.76
N SER A 361 -9.73 -22.43 9.44
CA SER A 361 -10.78 -22.24 8.45
C SER A 361 -10.94 -23.47 7.54
N VAL A 362 -12.06 -23.51 6.82
CA VAL A 362 -12.39 -24.56 5.86
C VAL A 362 -11.56 -24.40 4.58
N PRO A 363 -10.84 -25.44 4.12
CA PRO A 363 -10.15 -25.43 2.83
C PRO A 363 -11.10 -25.15 1.65
N GLY A 364 -10.62 -24.42 0.64
CA GLY A 364 -11.38 -24.07 -0.58
C GLY A 364 -12.38 -22.93 -0.41
N VAL A 365 -12.71 -22.51 0.81
CA VAL A 365 -13.67 -21.43 1.08
C VAL A 365 -12.96 -20.08 1.06
N GLY A 366 -13.48 -19.13 0.29
CA GLY A 366 -12.94 -17.77 0.23
C GLY A 366 -13.07 -17.04 1.57
N LEU A 367 -12.00 -16.36 2.00
CA LEU A 367 -11.95 -15.64 3.26
C LEU A 367 -12.01 -14.13 3.00
N ILE A 368 -13.14 -13.53 3.38
CA ILE A 368 -13.32 -12.08 3.41
C ILE A 368 -13.42 -11.69 4.87
N SER A 369 -12.40 -11.01 5.39
CA SER A 369 -12.43 -10.55 6.78
C SER A 369 -13.46 -9.43 6.95
N PRO A 370 -14.05 -9.30 8.15
CA PRO A 370 -14.87 -8.12 8.48
C PRO A 370 -14.08 -6.83 8.22
N PRO A 371 -14.72 -5.75 7.74
CA PRO A 371 -14.06 -4.46 7.63
C PRO A 371 -13.55 -3.91 8.97
N PRO A 372 -14.37 -3.84 10.04
CA PRO A 372 -13.88 -3.40 11.35
C PRO A 372 -13.29 -4.55 12.15
N HIS A 373 -12.44 -4.20 13.11
CA HIS A 373 -12.20 -5.05 14.27
C HIS A 373 -13.46 -5.04 15.14
N HIS A 374 -14.06 -6.21 15.42
CA HIS A 374 -15.30 -6.27 16.22
C HIS A 374 -15.11 -5.95 17.71
N ASP A 375 -13.87 -5.79 18.13
CA ASP A 375 -13.41 -5.37 19.45
C ASP A 375 -12.79 -3.95 19.44
N ILE A 376 -12.97 -3.19 18.35
CA ILE A 376 -12.52 -1.78 18.26
C ILE A 376 -13.59 -0.94 17.56
N TYR A 377 -14.45 -0.28 18.35
CA TYR A 377 -15.43 0.68 17.83
C TYR A 377 -15.14 2.13 18.26
N SER A 378 -14.18 2.33 19.16
CA SER A 378 -13.70 3.63 19.58
C SER A 378 -12.22 3.60 19.95
N ILE A 379 -11.67 4.76 20.32
CA ILE A 379 -10.25 4.89 20.67
C ILE A 379 -9.92 4.20 22.00
N GLU A 380 -10.88 4.16 22.93
CA GLU A 380 -10.78 3.43 24.19
C GLU A 380 -10.81 1.92 24.00
N ASP A 381 -11.56 1.41 23.02
CA ASP A 381 -11.53 -0.01 22.67
C ASP A 381 -10.16 -0.40 22.08
N LEU A 382 -9.55 0.48 21.27
CA LEU A 382 -8.18 0.28 20.81
C LEU A 382 -7.21 0.24 22.00
N ALA A 383 -7.40 1.11 23.00
CA ALA A 383 -6.58 1.08 24.22
C ALA A 383 -6.74 -0.23 24.98
N GLN A 384 -7.95 -0.80 25.03
CA GLN A 384 -8.20 -2.10 25.64
C GLN A 384 -7.48 -3.22 24.88
N LEU A 385 -7.55 -3.26 23.55
CA LEU A 385 -6.83 -4.27 22.78
C LEU A 385 -5.30 -4.14 22.96
N ILE A 386 -4.77 -2.92 22.99
CA ILE A 386 -3.34 -2.69 23.28
C ILE A 386 -2.98 -3.25 24.68
N HIS A 387 -3.84 -3.02 25.68
CA HIS A 387 -3.64 -3.57 27.02
C HIS A 387 -3.63 -5.11 27.01
N ASP A 388 -4.59 -5.74 26.33
CA ASP A 388 -4.70 -7.19 26.25
C ASP A 388 -3.47 -7.82 25.58
N LEU A 389 -2.99 -7.23 24.48
CA LEU A 389 -1.81 -7.71 23.77
C LEU A 389 -0.53 -7.59 24.62
N LYS A 390 -0.38 -6.50 25.38
CA LYS A 390 0.74 -6.34 26.33
C LYS A 390 0.68 -7.33 27.49
N ASN A 391 -0.51 -7.78 27.89
CA ASN A 391 -0.64 -8.82 28.92
C ASN A 391 -0.24 -10.21 28.39
N VAL A 392 -0.53 -10.51 27.12
CA VAL A 392 -0.19 -11.81 26.50
C VAL A 392 1.30 -11.88 26.15
N ALA A 393 1.88 -10.79 25.64
CA ALA A 393 3.29 -10.70 25.22
C ALA A 393 3.94 -9.44 25.80
N PRO A 394 4.29 -9.42 27.11
CA PRO A 394 4.79 -8.22 27.80
C PRO A 394 6.16 -7.72 27.32
N HIS A 395 6.87 -8.54 26.54
CA HIS A 395 8.16 -8.20 25.94
C HIS A 395 8.03 -7.57 24.55
N ALA A 396 6.84 -7.66 23.92
CA ALA A 396 6.64 -7.23 22.55
C ALA A 396 6.12 -5.79 22.46
N ASP A 397 6.65 -5.03 21.50
CA ASP A 397 6.14 -3.70 21.18
C ASP A 397 4.76 -3.79 20.52
N ILE A 398 3.88 -2.81 20.76
CA ILE A 398 2.59 -2.72 20.06
C ILE A 398 2.62 -1.63 18.99
N SER A 399 2.38 -2.05 17.75
CA SER A 399 2.25 -1.19 16.59
C SER A 399 0.79 -1.07 16.16
N VAL A 400 0.36 0.13 15.75
CA VAL A 400 -0.94 0.32 15.07
C VAL A 400 -0.70 0.76 13.62
N LYS A 401 -1.25 0.04 12.65
CA LYS A 401 -1.14 0.37 11.23
C LYS A 401 -2.36 1.14 10.75
N LEU A 402 -2.14 2.41 10.42
CA LEU A 402 -3.11 3.34 9.83
C LEU A 402 -2.81 3.55 8.34
N VAL A 403 -3.75 4.20 7.65
CA VAL A 403 -3.57 4.66 6.28
C VAL A 403 -3.60 6.18 6.27
N SER A 404 -2.77 6.78 5.43
CA SER A 404 -2.75 8.22 5.19
C SER A 404 -4.09 8.70 4.65
N GLU A 405 -4.67 9.69 5.31
CA GLU A 405 -5.82 10.48 4.90
C GLU A 405 -5.84 11.75 5.77
N VAL A 406 -6.57 12.79 5.35
CA VAL A 406 -6.80 13.98 6.20
C VAL A 406 -7.31 13.57 7.59
N GLY A 407 -6.61 14.01 8.62
CA GLY A 407 -6.97 13.76 10.02
C GLY A 407 -6.21 12.61 10.66
N VAL A 408 -5.40 11.85 9.90
CA VAL A 408 -4.64 10.71 10.43
C VAL A 408 -3.71 11.11 11.58
N GLY A 409 -3.18 12.34 11.58
CA GLY A 409 -2.34 12.84 12.67
C GLY A 409 -3.07 12.94 14.01
N THR A 410 -4.36 13.31 13.97
CA THR A 410 -5.23 13.33 15.17
C THR A 410 -5.45 11.91 15.70
N VAL A 411 -5.71 10.96 14.81
CA VAL A 411 -5.85 9.54 15.16
C VAL A 411 -4.54 9.01 15.75
N ALA A 412 -3.40 9.33 15.15
CA ALA A 412 -2.07 8.93 15.65
C ALA A 412 -1.77 9.49 17.05
N ALA A 413 -2.20 10.72 17.35
CA ALA A 413 -2.11 11.27 18.70
C ALA A 413 -2.97 10.47 19.70
N GLY A 414 -4.16 10.01 19.29
CA GLY A 414 -4.98 9.07 20.06
C GLY A 414 -4.25 7.75 20.31
N VAL A 415 -3.71 7.13 19.26
CA VAL A 415 -2.92 5.88 19.32
C VAL A 415 -1.77 5.99 20.32
N ALA A 416 -1.03 7.10 20.31
CA ALA A 416 0.04 7.34 21.27
C ALA A 416 -0.46 7.46 22.72
N LYS A 417 -1.64 8.07 22.94
CA LYS A 417 -2.28 8.14 24.28
C LYS A 417 -2.78 6.77 24.75
N CYS A 418 -3.12 5.87 23.84
CA CYS A 418 -3.45 4.47 24.12
C CYS A 418 -2.23 3.61 24.49
N LYS A 419 -1.03 4.20 24.61
CA LYS A 419 0.24 3.53 24.95
C LYS A 419 0.72 2.54 23.90
N SER A 420 0.40 2.78 22.63
CA SER A 420 1.08 2.11 21.52
C SER A 420 2.54 2.56 21.48
N ASP A 421 3.46 1.63 21.24
CA ASP A 421 4.91 1.91 21.17
C ASP A 421 5.31 2.37 19.75
N HIS A 422 4.48 2.02 18.75
CA HIS A 422 4.73 2.26 17.35
C HIS A 422 3.46 2.59 16.54
N VAL A 423 3.56 3.44 15.52
CA VAL A 423 2.48 3.72 14.55
C VAL A 423 3.02 3.66 13.13
N VAL A 424 2.30 2.99 12.23
CA VAL A 424 2.60 2.96 10.79
C VAL A 424 1.62 3.87 10.06
N ILE A 425 2.15 4.76 9.22
CA ILE A 425 1.37 5.53 8.25
C ILE A 425 1.61 4.92 6.87
N ALA A 426 0.60 4.22 6.35
CA ALA A 426 0.67 3.59 5.03
C ALA A 426 0.06 4.50 3.94
N GLY A 427 0.75 4.68 2.82
CA GLY A 427 0.24 5.40 1.66
C GLY A 427 -0.77 4.59 0.85
N HIS A 428 -1.63 5.28 0.09
CA HIS A 428 -2.60 4.69 -0.85
C HIS A 428 -1.95 3.74 -1.87
N ASP A 429 -0.67 3.96 -2.18
CA ASP A 429 0.12 3.26 -3.18
C ASP A 429 0.63 1.87 -2.71
N GLY A 430 0.24 1.41 -1.52
CA GLY A 430 0.57 0.08 -1.00
C GLY A 430 0.08 -1.08 -1.88
N GLY A 431 0.83 -2.19 -1.89
CA GLY A 431 0.48 -3.39 -2.64
C GLY A 431 -0.65 -4.22 -2.00
N THR A 432 -1.27 -5.10 -2.80
CA THR A 432 -2.25 -6.09 -2.30
C THR A 432 -2.31 -7.33 -3.19
N GLY A 433 -2.55 -8.50 -2.59
CA GLY A 433 -2.79 -9.73 -3.33
C GLY A 433 -4.21 -9.83 -3.93
N ALA A 434 -5.20 -9.17 -3.30
CA ALA A 434 -6.59 -9.14 -3.75
C ALA A 434 -7.33 -7.93 -3.16
N SER A 435 -7.92 -7.10 -4.02
CA SER A 435 -8.69 -5.91 -3.64
C SER A 435 -9.59 -5.48 -4.81
N PRO A 436 -10.75 -4.83 -4.56
CA PRO A 436 -11.47 -4.12 -5.60
C PRO A 436 -10.61 -3.05 -6.27
N LEU A 437 -10.69 -2.95 -7.59
CA LEU A 437 -9.94 -1.94 -8.36
C LEU A 437 -10.30 -0.51 -7.93
N SER A 438 -11.58 -0.26 -7.63
CA SER A 438 -12.04 1.04 -7.15
C SER A 438 -11.32 1.48 -5.86
N SER A 439 -11.03 0.55 -4.96
CA SER A 439 -10.33 0.85 -3.71
C SER A 439 -8.84 1.08 -3.92
N ILE A 440 -8.21 0.34 -4.86
CA ILE A 440 -6.80 0.56 -5.23
C ILE A 440 -6.61 1.96 -5.84
N LYS A 441 -7.61 2.45 -6.59
CA LYS A 441 -7.51 3.71 -7.33
C LYS A 441 -8.01 4.94 -6.61
N HIS A 442 -8.98 4.79 -5.69
CA HIS A 442 -9.73 5.94 -5.18
C HIS A 442 -9.86 6.00 -3.65
N ALA A 443 -9.02 5.27 -2.90
CA ALA A 443 -9.07 5.30 -1.44
C ALA A 443 -7.68 5.40 -0.81
N GLY A 444 -7.57 6.25 0.22
CA GLY A 444 -6.31 6.62 0.87
C GLY A 444 -5.60 7.78 0.17
N GLY A 445 -4.70 8.44 0.91
CA GLY A 445 -3.84 9.52 0.44
C GLY A 445 -2.35 9.13 0.35
N PRO A 446 -1.51 9.99 -0.25
CA PRO A 446 -0.05 9.85 -0.26
C PRO A 446 0.53 9.77 1.16
N TRP A 447 1.50 8.89 1.38
CA TRP A 447 2.10 8.76 2.72
C TRP A 447 2.88 10.01 3.11
N GLU A 448 3.39 10.78 2.14
CA GLU A 448 4.11 12.03 2.39
C GLU A 448 3.27 13.02 3.19
N ILE A 449 1.97 13.15 2.85
CA ILE A 449 1.02 14.04 3.53
C ILE A 449 0.70 13.52 4.93
N GLY A 450 0.27 12.26 5.03
CA GLY A 450 -0.13 11.68 6.31
C GLY A 450 1.02 11.54 7.30
N LEU A 451 2.24 11.27 6.82
CA LEU A 451 3.45 11.22 7.64
C LEU A 451 3.78 12.59 8.19
N ALA A 452 3.79 13.63 7.35
CA ALA A 452 4.04 15.00 7.78
C ALA A 452 2.98 15.48 8.78
N GLU A 453 1.70 15.22 8.52
CA GLU A 453 0.62 15.56 9.46
C GLU A 453 0.79 14.82 10.81
N THR A 454 1.15 13.53 10.77
CA THR A 454 1.40 12.73 11.98
C THR A 454 2.56 13.28 12.78
N GLN A 455 3.69 13.57 12.12
CA GLN A 455 4.86 14.18 12.75
C GLN A 455 4.50 15.50 13.43
N GLN A 456 3.87 16.43 12.69
CA GLN A 456 3.46 17.74 13.21
C GLN A 456 2.51 17.59 14.40
N THR A 457 1.48 16.77 14.28
CA THR A 457 0.46 16.60 15.32
C THR A 457 1.06 16.00 16.59
N LEU A 458 1.92 14.98 16.47
CA LEU A 458 2.59 14.36 17.62
C LEU A 458 3.55 15.34 18.30
N VAL A 459 4.25 16.19 17.56
CA VAL A 459 5.14 17.23 18.12
C VAL A 459 4.32 18.30 18.86
N LEU A 460 3.28 18.85 18.22
CA LEU A 460 2.39 19.86 18.82
C LEU A 460 1.76 19.37 20.13
N ASN A 461 1.44 18.08 20.22
CA ASN A 461 0.86 17.47 21.42
C ASN A 461 1.90 16.94 22.42
N ARG A 462 3.21 17.11 22.18
CA ARG A 462 4.31 16.56 23.01
C ARG A 462 4.23 15.03 23.19
N LEU A 463 3.78 14.34 22.16
CA LEU A 463 3.64 12.88 22.11
C LEU A 463 4.72 12.21 21.26
N ARG A 464 5.43 12.95 20.41
CA ARG A 464 6.41 12.37 19.47
C ARG A 464 7.51 11.55 20.14
N GLY A 465 7.96 11.94 21.33
CA GLY A 465 8.96 11.19 22.11
C GLY A 465 8.45 9.90 22.75
N ARG A 466 7.16 9.57 22.61
CA ARG A 466 6.53 8.37 23.22
C ARG A 466 6.30 7.23 22.23
N ILE A 467 6.43 7.50 20.93
CA ILE A 467 6.02 6.57 19.87
C ILE A 467 7.00 6.63 18.70
N ARG A 468 7.34 5.47 18.16
CA ARG A 468 8.07 5.34 16.89
C ARG A 468 7.10 5.44 15.72
N VAL A 469 7.50 6.12 14.64
CA VAL A 469 6.68 6.33 13.45
C VAL A 469 7.30 5.60 12.28
N GLN A 470 6.56 4.70 11.62
CA GLN A 470 6.98 4.03 10.39
C GLN A 470 6.22 4.58 9.19
N ALA A 471 6.92 4.76 8.08
CA ALA A 471 6.31 5.01 6.78
C ALA A 471 6.28 3.73 5.93
N ASP A 472 5.16 3.48 5.26
CA ASP A 472 4.97 2.40 4.29
C ASP A 472 4.20 2.99 3.08
N GLY A 473 4.38 2.45 1.89
CA GLY A 473 3.82 3.02 0.67
C GLY A 473 4.83 3.03 -0.46
N GLN A 474 4.97 1.88 -1.11
CA GLN A 474 5.78 1.74 -2.33
C GLN A 474 7.21 2.33 -2.22
N MET A 475 7.84 2.19 -1.05
CA MET A 475 9.26 2.47 -0.82
C MET A 475 10.12 1.55 -1.68
N LYS A 476 11.09 2.12 -2.42
CA LYS A 476 11.88 1.43 -3.44
C LYS A 476 13.38 1.74 -3.38
N THR A 477 13.74 2.96 -3.00
CA THR A 477 15.12 3.45 -3.06
C THR A 477 15.57 4.02 -1.72
N GLY A 478 16.88 4.22 -1.55
CA GLY A 478 17.43 4.94 -0.41
C GLY A 478 16.96 6.40 -0.37
N ARG A 479 16.68 7.00 -1.52
CA ARG A 479 16.06 8.32 -1.61
C ARG A 479 14.69 8.38 -0.94
N ASP A 480 13.81 7.40 -1.18
CA ASP A 480 12.51 7.32 -0.51
C ASP A 480 12.66 7.28 1.02
N VAL A 481 13.63 6.49 1.51
CA VAL A 481 13.94 6.37 2.94
C VAL A 481 14.38 7.70 3.53
N VAL A 482 15.31 8.41 2.89
CA VAL A 482 15.80 9.70 3.38
C VAL A 482 14.66 10.73 3.41
N ILE A 483 13.85 10.82 2.34
CA ILE A 483 12.69 11.72 2.33
C ILE A 483 11.73 11.39 3.48
N GLY A 484 11.40 10.11 3.69
CA GLY A 484 10.54 9.72 4.80
C GLY A 484 11.15 10.03 6.17
N ALA A 485 12.47 9.90 6.34
CA ALA A 485 13.15 10.29 7.57
C ALA A 485 13.04 11.80 7.82
N LEU A 486 13.34 12.63 6.81
CA LEU A 486 13.24 14.08 6.89
C LEU A 486 11.80 14.55 7.17
N LEU A 487 10.79 13.80 6.71
CA LEU A 487 9.37 14.03 7.03
C LEU A 487 8.95 13.50 8.41
N GLY A 488 9.78 12.71 9.09
CA GLY A 488 9.59 12.32 10.49
C GLY A 488 9.53 10.82 10.80
N ALA A 489 9.76 9.93 9.83
CA ALA A 489 9.75 8.48 10.06
C ALA A 489 11.04 7.99 10.75
N ASP A 490 10.88 7.09 11.72
CA ASP A 490 11.94 6.32 12.37
C ASP A 490 12.29 5.03 11.62
N GLU A 491 11.27 4.42 10.98
CA GLU A 491 11.33 3.10 10.35
C GLU A 491 10.59 3.07 9.00
N PHE A 492 10.88 2.06 8.16
CA PHE A 492 10.44 2.01 6.76
C PHE A 492 9.94 0.62 6.36
N GLY A 493 8.72 0.57 5.81
CA GLY A 493 8.07 -0.63 5.31
C GLY A 493 8.30 -0.84 3.80
N PHE A 494 8.69 -2.05 3.43
CA PHE A 494 8.91 -2.46 2.03
C PHE A 494 8.10 -3.71 1.70
N ALA A 495 7.14 -3.60 0.79
CA ALA A 495 6.30 -4.72 0.37
C ALA A 495 6.64 -5.20 -1.05
N THR A 496 6.29 -4.39 -2.06
CA THR A 496 6.39 -4.82 -3.47
C THR A 496 7.82 -5.01 -3.95
N ALA A 497 8.77 -4.13 -3.56
CA ALA A 497 10.14 -4.24 -4.02
C ALA A 497 10.83 -5.55 -3.58
N PRO A 498 10.75 -5.99 -2.31
CA PRO A 498 11.21 -7.32 -1.91
C PRO A 498 10.56 -8.48 -2.70
N LEU A 499 9.26 -8.41 -3.01
CA LEU A 499 8.62 -9.43 -3.86
C LEU A 499 9.15 -9.42 -5.30
N VAL A 500 9.47 -8.24 -5.85
CA VAL A 500 10.12 -8.13 -7.16
C VAL A 500 11.51 -8.75 -7.13
N VAL A 501 12.27 -8.53 -6.07
CA VAL A 501 13.58 -9.16 -5.81
C VAL A 501 13.48 -10.68 -5.73
N GLU A 502 12.41 -11.20 -5.13
CA GLU A 502 12.12 -12.64 -5.08
C GLU A 502 11.67 -13.23 -6.44
N GLY A 503 11.34 -12.39 -7.42
CA GLY A 503 11.03 -12.80 -8.79
C GLY A 503 9.72 -12.28 -9.35
N CYS A 504 8.93 -11.49 -8.61
CA CYS A 504 7.69 -10.92 -9.13
C CYS A 504 7.95 -10.08 -10.39
N ILE A 505 7.19 -10.36 -11.45
CA ILE A 505 7.23 -9.66 -12.74
C ILE A 505 6.05 -8.70 -12.95
N MET A 506 5.35 -8.34 -11.88
CA MET A 506 4.22 -7.39 -11.89
C MET A 506 3.08 -7.72 -12.88
N MET A 507 2.78 -9.01 -13.09
CA MET A 507 1.66 -9.47 -13.93
C MET A 507 0.27 -9.10 -13.35
N ARG A 508 0.20 -8.73 -12.06
CA ARG A 508 -1.04 -8.33 -11.34
C ARG A 508 -2.17 -9.38 -11.32
N LYS A 509 -1.82 -10.67 -11.45
CA LYS A 509 -2.75 -11.82 -11.33
C LYS A 509 -2.69 -12.53 -9.97
N CYS A 510 -2.23 -11.84 -8.93
CA CYS A 510 -2.00 -12.40 -7.59
C CYS A 510 -3.27 -13.06 -6.98
N HIS A 511 -4.44 -12.53 -7.29
CA HIS A 511 -5.75 -13.00 -6.82
C HIS A 511 -6.24 -14.26 -7.54
N LEU A 512 -5.72 -14.56 -8.74
CA LEU A 512 -6.19 -15.68 -9.57
C LEU A 512 -5.51 -17.01 -9.24
N ASN A 513 -4.55 -17.02 -8.30
CA ASN A 513 -3.70 -18.17 -8.01
C ASN A 513 -2.78 -18.62 -9.16
N THR A 514 -2.64 -17.82 -10.22
CA THR A 514 -1.90 -18.16 -11.44
C THR A 514 -0.56 -17.42 -11.56
N CYS A 515 0.14 -17.19 -10.44
CA CYS A 515 1.42 -16.49 -10.46
C CYS A 515 2.48 -17.35 -11.18
N PRO A 516 3.06 -16.90 -12.30
CA PRO A 516 3.94 -17.73 -13.13
C PRO A 516 5.33 -17.97 -12.53
N VAL A 517 5.67 -17.25 -11.46
CA VAL A 517 7.00 -17.23 -10.82
C VAL A 517 6.97 -17.74 -9.37
N GLY A 518 5.88 -18.40 -8.97
CA GLY A 518 5.78 -19.04 -7.66
C GLY A 518 5.70 -18.09 -6.44
N VAL A 519 5.55 -16.78 -6.64
CA VAL A 519 5.50 -15.80 -5.54
C VAL A 519 4.10 -15.70 -4.92
N ALA A 520 3.07 -15.39 -5.71
CA ALA A 520 1.71 -15.08 -5.21
C ALA A 520 0.69 -16.19 -5.55
N THR A 521 1.04 -17.45 -5.26
CA THR A 521 0.23 -18.63 -5.58
C THR A 521 0.37 -19.71 -4.50
N GLN A 522 -0.68 -20.51 -4.34
CA GLN A 522 -0.70 -21.75 -3.55
C GLN A 522 -0.78 -23.00 -4.44
N ASP A 523 -0.77 -22.84 -5.76
CA ASP A 523 -0.68 -23.95 -6.72
C ASP A 523 0.71 -24.60 -6.63
N PRO A 524 0.81 -25.90 -6.29
CA PRO A 524 2.09 -26.60 -6.16
C PRO A 524 2.94 -26.56 -7.44
N VAL A 525 2.33 -26.68 -8.62
CA VAL A 525 3.04 -26.67 -9.91
C VAL A 525 3.68 -25.31 -10.16
N LEU A 526 2.96 -24.23 -9.83
CA LEU A 526 3.48 -22.88 -10.00
C LEU A 526 4.47 -22.47 -8.91
N ARG A 527 4.31 -22.97 -7.68
CA ARG A 527 5.26 -22.74 -6.59
C ARG A 527 6.65 -23.31 -6.90
N LYS A 528 6.74 -24.42 -7.66
CA LYS A 528 8.02 -24.95 -8.17
C LYS A 528 8.81 -23.96 -9.04
N GLN A 529 8.16 -22.92 -9.57
CA GLN A 529 8.81 -21.86 -10.35
C GLN A 529 9.46 -20.78 -9.47
N PHE A 530 9.32 -20.85 -8.14
CA PHE A 530 9.91 -19.89 -7.23
C PHE A 530 11.45 -19.98 -7.29
N SER A 531 12.09 -18.83 -7.46
CA SER A 531 13.56 -18.71 -7.59
C SER A 531 14.16 -17.66 -6.67
N GLY A 532 13.35 -17.06 -5.79
CA GLY A 532 13.79 -16.12 -4.78
C GLY A 532 14.73 -16.80 -3.77
N LYS A 533 15.67 -16.02 -3.25
CA LYS A 533 16.61 -16.48 -2.22
C LYS A 533 16.81 -15.39 -1.18
N PRO A 534 17.08 -15.73 0.08
CA PRO A 534 17.28 -14.73 1.12
C PRO A 534 18.43 -13.77 0.76
N GLU A 535 19.47 -14.25 0.09
CA GLU A 535 20.61 -13.45 -0.33
C GLU A 535 20.21 -12.31 -1.28
N HIS A 536 19.24 -12.51 -2.17
CA HIS A 536 18.79 -11.45 -3.08
C HIS A 536 18.12 -10.33 -2.28
N VAL A 537 17.29 -10.68 -1.29
CA VAL A 537 16.59 -9.73 -0.41
C VAL A 537 17.58 -9.00 0.51
N VAL A 538 18.57 -9.72 1.05
CA VAL A 538 19.69 -9.15 1.83
C VAL A 538 20.43 -8.10 1.00
N ASN A 539 20.83 -8.45 -0.24
CA ASN A 539 21.54 -7.52 -1.13
C ASN A 539 20.71 -6.26 -1.39
N TYR A 540 19.41 -6.41 -1.67
CA TYR A 540 18.50 -5.28 -1.87
C TYR A 540 18.52 -4.29 -0.70
N PHE A 541 18.32 -4.77 0.53
CA PHE A 541 18.28 -3.89 1.68
C PHE A 541 19.63 -3.23 1.99
N PHE A 542 20.74 -3.93 1.76
CA PHE A 542 22.06 -3.31 1.85
C PHE A 542 22.31 -2.28 0.76
N PHE A 543 21.81 -2.46 -0.46
CA PHE A 543 21.90 -1.44 -1.50
C PHE A 543 21.09 -0.20 -1.16
N VAL A 544 19.85 -0.36 -0.67
CA VAL A 544 19.03 0.74 -0.18
C VAL A 544 19.74 1.48 0.95
N ALA A 545 20.27 0.76 1.95
CA ALA A 545 21.01 1.36 3.06
C ALA A 545 22.28 2.08 2.61
N GLU A 546 23.01 1.55 1.63
CA GLU A 546 24.21 2.19 1.10
C GLU A 546 23.88 3.46 0.30
N GLU A 547 22.77 3.48 -0.44
CA GLU A 547 22.25 4.70 -1.06
C GLU A 547 21.85 5.74 0.02
N VAL A 548 21.21 5.32 1.11
CA VAL A 548 20.93 6.19 2.27
C VAL A 548 22.21 6.80 2.81
N ARG A 549 23.27 6.00 3.01
CA ARG A 549 24.57 6.51 3.52
C ARG A 549 25.19 7.54 2.58
N GLN A 550 25.10 7.32 1.27
CA GLN A 550 25.60 8.27 0.28
C GLN A 550 24.86 9.61 0.35
N ILE A 551 23.55 9.58 0.53
CA ILE A 551 22.75 10.81 0.69
C ILE A 551 23.04 11.47 2.05
N MET A 552 23.15 10.70 3.13
CA MET A 552 23.54 11.20 4.45
C MET A 552 24.89 11.93 4.41
N ALA A 553 25.88 11.34 3.73
CA ALA A 553 27.20 11.95 3.55
C ALA A 553 27.12 13.29 2.80
N GLN A 554 26.31 13.35 1.73
CA GLN A 554 26.05 14.59 0.97
C GLN A 554 25.36 15.67 1.81
N LEU A 555 24.48 15.27 2.74
CA LEU A 555 23.79 16.15 3.68
C LEU A 555 24.64 16.53 4.90
N GLY A 556 25.83 15.95 5.07
CA GLY A 556 26.69 16.20 6.23
C GLY A 556 26.27 15.49 7.52
N ILE A 557 25.50 14.40 7.42
CA ILE A 557 24.86 13.75 8.58
C ILE A 557 25.50 12.39 8.88
N ARG A 558 25.95 12.22 10.13
CA ARG A 558 26.66 11.01 10.58
C ARG A 558 25.72 9.92 11.09
N LYS A 559 24.65 10.30 11.80
CA LYS A 559 23.67 9.38 12.39
C LYS A 559 22.28 9.58 11.78
N PHE A 560 21.59 8.48 11.52
CA PHE A 560 20.26 8.48 10.91
C PHE A 560 19.26 9.24 11.78
N ASP A 561 19.35 9.10 13.10
CA ASP A 561 18.48 9.79 14.06
C ASP A 561 18.59 11.33 13.95
N ASP A 562 19.72 11.86 13.49
CA ASP A 562 19.92 13.31 13.31
C ASP A 562 19.18 13.86 12.08
N MET A 563 18.70 12.98 11.17
CA MET A 563 17.85 13.37 10.04
C MET A 563 16.37 13.46 10.39
N ILE A 564 15.92 12.75 11.42
CA ILE A 564 14.49 12.50 11.62
C ILE A 564 13.75 13.82 11.88
N GLY A 565 12.82 14.16 10.99
CA GLY A 565 12.03 15.39 11.06
C GLY A 565 12.76 16.67 10.64
N ARG A 566 13.96 16.59 10.05
CA ARG A 566 14.71 17.73 9.49
C ARG A 566 14.14 18.16 8.13
N SER A 567 12.87 18.55 8.11
CA SER A 567 12.20 19.00 6.88
C SER A 567 12.81 20.29 6.30
N ASP A 568 13.65 21.00 7.07
CA ASP A 568 14.46 22.13 6.60
C ASP A 568 15.53 21.75 5.56
N LEU A 569 15.88 20.46 5.46
CA LEU A 569 16.78 19.90 4.45
C LEU A 569 16.05 19.45 3.17
N LEU A 570 14.74 19.65 3.10
CA LEU A 570 13.95 19.46 1.88
C LEU A 570 13.66 20.81 1.23
N ASP A 571 13.79 20.84 -0.09
CA ASP A 571 13.24 21.91 -0.93
C ASP A 571 12.24 21.30 -1.92
N THR A 572 11.45 22.13 -2.60
CA THR A 572 10.51 21.67 -3.62
C THR A 572 10.89 22.24 -4.99
N ARG A 573 10.97 21.36 -5.98
CA ARG A 573 11.00 21.81 -7.38
C ARG A 573 9.66 22.48 -7.67
N LYS A 574 9.71 23.68 -8.24
CA LYS A 574 8.54 24.23 -8.91
C LYS A 574 8.25 23.32 -10.11
N GLY A 575 7.08 22.68 -10.16
CA GLY A 575 6.67 21.78 -11.25
C GLY A 575 6.36 22.54 -12.54
N LEU A 576 7.32 23.32 -13.07
CA LEU A 576 7.05 24.37 -14.07
C LEU A 576 6.84 23.85 -15.50
N GLU A 577 7.07 22.56 -15.78
CA GLU A 577 7.07 22.05 -17.16
C GLU A 577 5.74 21.38 -17.58
N HIS A 578 4.83 21.10 -16.64
CA HIS A 578 3.56 20.43 -16.95
C HIS A 578 2.39 21.42 -17.00
N TRP A 579 1.54 21.35 -18.03
CA TRP A 579 0.43 22.30 -18.22
C TRP A 579 -0.69 22.23 -17.14
N LYS A 580 -0.67 21.20 -16.30
CA LYS A 580 -1.56 21.03 -15.12
C LYS A 580 -0.91 21.47 -13.80
N ALA A 581 0.27 22.08 -13.82
CA ALA A 581 1.07 22.38 -12.64
C ALA A 581 1.30 23.89 -12.45
#